data_AF-A0A7Z0WMY1-F1
#
_entry.id   AF-A0A7Z0WMY1-F1
#
_cell.length_a   1.000
_cell.length_b   1.000
_cell.length_c   1.000
_cell.angle_alpha   90.00
_cell.angle_beta   90.00
_cell.angle_gamma   90.00
#
_symmetry.space_group_name_H-M   'P 1'
#
loop_
_entity.id
_entity.type
_entity.pdbx_description
1 polymer ?
#
loop_
_entity_poly.entity_id
_entity_poly.type
_entity_poly.pdbx_seq_one_letter_code
_entity_poly.pdbx_strand_id
1 'polypeptide(L)'
;MREHPSEPVLDHVVLAARRHEDIDEQLAELGLTAGSGRVIPGAGLSNVVVAIGSQLLEIHYPDGSPVAEGAPPYASLQRKALAANPGTTLAPVAWVVRYGTEDALRAASERAGYPVVAVPAEPPNNAPYLMGAFGAAFDRPWLPMFIHWTNAPHMPPTLADDHGRKPNAGWLGLDVSAPDDAILGWCGGEPAGVRVESGNAGPLRVWLHRDGAEPKAIGLPPTIR
;
A
#
# COMPACT_ATOMS: atom_id res chain seq x y z
N MET A 1 18.41 4.05 -8.32
CA MET A 1 18.99 3.26 -7.22
C MET A 1 19.04 1.81 -7.64
N ARG A 2 20.14 1.09 -7.40
CA ARG A 2 20.13 -0.38 -7.53
C ARG A 2 19.59 -0.90 -6.19
N GLU A 3 18.42 -1.53 -6.21
CA GLU A 3 17.84 -2.17 -5.02
C GLU A 3 18.76 -3.30 -4.58
N HIS A 4 19.24 -3.27 -3.33
CA HIS A 4 19.88 -4.45 -2.75
C HIS A 4 18.79 -5.48 -2.46
N PRO A 5 18.94 -6.76 -2.86
CA PRO A 5 17.87 -7.76 -2.78
C PRO A 5 17.39 -8.07 -1.35
N SER A 6 18.16 -7.67 -0.34
CA SER A 6 17.84 -7.82 1.09
C SER A 6 17.22 -6.58 1.74
N GLU A 7 17.23 -5.43 1.09
CA GLU A 7 16.72 -4.19 1.70
C GLU A 7 15.20 -4.11 1.60
N PRO A 8 14.49 -3.76 2.69
CA PRO A 8 13.06 -3.48 2.63
C PRO A 8 12.81 -2.24 1.76
N VAL A 9 11.83 -2.31 0.87
CA VAL A 9 11.42 -1.19 0.02
C VAL A 9 9.91 -0.99 0.14
N LEU A 10 9.42 0.25 0.15
CA LEU A 10 7.99 0.51 0.05
C LEU A 10 7.45 -0.13 -1.24
N ASP A 11 6.49 -1.06 -1.14
CA ASP A 11 5.84 -1.68 -2.30
C ASP A 11 4.61 -0.89 -2.70
N HIS A 12 3.72 -0.67 -1.73
CA HIS A 12 2.51 0.10 -1.94
C HIS A 12 1.94 0.70 -0.67
N VAL A 13 1.06 1.67 -0.90
CA VAL A 13 0.21 2.26 0.12
C VAL A 13 -1.24 1.99 -0.24
N VAL A 14 -2.01 1.57 0.75
CA VAL A 14 -3.46 1.42 0.65
C VAL A 14 -4.11 2.73 1.05
N LEU A 15 -4.92 3.27 0.15
CA LEU A 15 -5.73 4.47 0.34
C LEU A 15 -7.21 4.09 0.42
N ALA A 16 -7.98 4.79 1.24
CA ALA A 16 -9.43 4.68 1.30
C ALA A 16 -10.09 5.87 0.62
N ALA A 17 -11.08 5.60 -0.21
CA ALA A 17 -11.99 6.58 -0.81
C ALA A 17 -13.41 6.37 -0.30
N ARG A 18 -14.25 7.42 -0.31
CA ARG A 18 -15.67 7.27 0.05
C ARG A 18 -16.46 6.66 -1.11
N ARG A 19 -16.07 6.98 -2.34
CA ARG A 19 -16.71 6.52 -3.57
C ARG A 19 -15.67 6.31 -4.67
N HIS A 20 -16.05 5.59 -5.72
CA HIS A 20 -15.19 5.41 -6.89
C HIS A 20 -14.91 6.74 -7.60
N GLU A 21 -15.91 7.63 -7.68
CA GLU A 21 -15.78 8.92 -8.37
C GLU A 21 -14.73 9.82 -7.72
N ASP A 22 -14.57 9.74 -6.39
CA ASP A 22 -13.54 10.48 -5.66
C ASP A 22 -12.12 10.06 -6.10
N ILE A 23 -11.97 8.81 -6.54
CA ILE A 23 -10.72 8.27 -7.06
C ILE A 23 -10.47 8.85 -8.45
N ASP A 24 -11.46 8.80 -9.34
CA ASP A 24 -11.34 9.30 -10.71
C ASP A 24 -10.97 10.80 -10.73
N GLU A 25 -11.65 11.60 -9.90
CA GLU A 25 -11.36 13.03 -9.73
C GLU A 25 -9.91 13.26 -9.26
N GLN A 26 -9.49 12.56 -8.20
CA GLN A 26 -8.15 12.73 -7.64
C GLN A 26 -7.05 12.28 -8.62
N LEU A 27 -7.27 11.20 -9.38
CA LEU A 27 -6.31 10.71 -10.37
C LEU A 27 -6.22 11.64 -11.58
N ALA A 28 -7.33 12.23 -12.01
CA ALA A 28 -7.34 13.22 -13.08
C ALA A 28 -6.50 14.46 -12.70
N GLU A 29 -6.65 14.98 -11.48
CA GLU A 29 -5.84 16.10 -10.96
C GLU A 29 -4.34 15.80 -10.90
N LEU A 30 -4.00 14.54 -10.64
CA LEU A 30 -2.62 14.06 -10.56
C LEU A 30 -2.04 13.65 -11.93
N GLY A 31 -2.88 13.57 -12.96
CA GLY A 31 -2.50 13.07 -14.28
C GLY A 31 -2.06 11.60 -14.22
N LEU A 32 -2.73 10.80 -13.39
CA LEU A 32 -2.47 9.37 -13.19
C LEU A 32 -3.53 8.53 -13.86
N THR A 33 -3.13 7.34 -14.32
CA THR A 33 -4.07 6.33 -14.83
C THR A 33 -4.12 5.14 -13.90
N ALA A 34 -5.34 4.70 -13.57
CA ALA A 34 -5.59 3.46 -12.85
C ALA A 34 -5.64 2.25 -13.82
N GLY A 35 -5.18 1.11 -13.33
CA GLY A 35 -5.51 -0.21 -13.85
C GLY A 35 -6.76 -0.76 -13.17
N SER A 36 -7.32 -1.81 -13.76
CA SER A 36 -8.45 -2.54 -13.20
C SER A 36 -8.06 -3.14 -11.84
N GLY A 37 -8.90 -2.93 -10.83
CA GLY A 37 -8.83 -3.69 -9.59
C GLY A 37 -9.83 -4.84 -9.57
N ARG A 38 -10.28 -5.20 -8.38
CA ARG A 38 -11.21 -6.30 -8.10
C ARG A 38 -12.16 -5.96 -6.95
N VAL A 39 -13.24 -6.73 -6.85
CA VAL A 39 -13.98 -6.87 -5.61
C VAL A 39 -13.12 -7.67 -4.63
N ILE A 40 -13.04 -7.22 -3.38
CA ILE A 40 -12.34 -7.90 -2.29
C ILE A 40 -13.35 -8.82 -1.58
N PRO A 41 -13.24 -10.16 -1.74
CA PRO A 41 -14.27 -11.08 -1.27
C PRO A 41 -14.56 -10.93 0.22
N GLY A 42 -15.83 -10.78 0.57
CA GLY A 42 -16.31 -10.68 1.95
C GLY A 42 -15.95 -9.37 2.68
N ALA A 43 -15.22 -8.45 2.04
CA ALA A 43 -14.79 -7.21 2.69
C ALA A 43 -15.76 -6.04 2.49
N GLY A 44 -16.76 -6.15 1.60
CA GLY A 44 -17.65 -5.03 1.23
C GLY A 44 -16.90 -3.87 0.58
N LEU A 45 -15.85 -4.18 -0.17
CA LEU A 45 -14.89 -3.25 -0.75
C LEU A 45 -14.47 -3.74 -2.13
N SER A 46 -14.24 -2.79 -3.04
CA SER A 46 -13.49 -2.98 -4.27
C SER A 46 -12.22 -2.13 -4.22
N ASN A 47 -11.28 -2.43 -5.11
CA ASN A 47 -10.09 -1.59 -5.31
C ASN A 47 -9.93 -1.13 -6.75
N VAL A 48 -9.06 -0.13 -6.93
CA VAL A 48 -8.31 0.12 -8.16
C VAL A 48 -6.83 0.17 -7.83
N VAL A 49 -5.99 -0.04 -8.85
CA VAL A 49 -4.52 -0.05 -8.67
C VAL A 49 -3.89 1.02 -9.56
N VAL A 50 -3.01 1.85 -8.99
CA VAL A 50 -2.30 2.89 -9.73
C VAL A 50 -0.81 2.59 -9.70
N ALA A 51 -0.27 2.25 -10.86
CA ALA A 51 1.11 1.90 -11.07
C ALA A 51 2.04 3.12 -11.02
N ILE A 52 3.05 3.13 -10.17
CA ILE A 52 4.06 4.20 -10.13
C ILE A 52 5.46 3.57 -10.13
N GLY A 53 6.12 3.55 -11.30
CA GLY A 53 7.43 2.90 -11.42
C GLY A 53 7.41 1.43 -10.97
N SER A 54 8.15 1.10 -9.90
CA SER A 54 8.18 -0.23 -9.29
C SER A 54 7.19 -0.46 -8.14
N GLN A 55 6.36 0.53 -7.85
CA GLN A 55 5.46 0.60 -6.71
C GLN A 55 4.01 0.80 -7.18
N LEU A 56 3.04 0.71 -6.27
CA LEU A 56 1.66 1.05 -6.58
C LEU A 56 0.93 1.79 -5.46
N LEU A 57 -0.17 2.45 -5.83
CA LEU A 57 -1.25 2.78 -4.89
C LEU A 57 -2.34 1.75 -5.07
N GLU A 58 -2.82 1.20 -3.95
CA GLU A 58 -4.03 0.40 -3.93
C GLU A 58 -5.14 1.26 -3.30
N ILE A 59 -6.19 1.57 -4.06
CA ILE A 59 -7.22 2.51 -3.60
C ILE A 59 -8.52 1.76 -3.44
N HIS A 60 -8.99 1.66 -2.20
CA HIS A 60 -10.19 0.96 -1.83
C HIS A 60 -11.40 1.89 -1.78
N TYR A 61 -12.57 1.37 -2.15
CA TYR A 61 -13.85 2.04 -2.03
C TYR A 61 -14.97 1.02 -1.72
N PRO A 62 -16.09 1.43 -1.11
CA PRO A 62 -17.23 0.55 -0.87
C PRO A 62 -17.82 0.03 -2.19
N ASP A 63 -18.07 -1.28 -2.31
CA ASP A 63 -18.68 -1.90 -3.49
C ASP A 63 -20.20 -2.10 -3.36
N GLY A 64 -20.76 -1.79 -2.20
CA GLY A 64 -22.18 -1.99 -1.87
C GLY A 64 -22.53 -3.40 -1.35
N SER A 65 -21.58 -4.34 -1.37
CA SER A 65 -21.76 -5.68 -0.82
C SER A 65 -21.69 -5.66 0.71
N PRO A 66 -22.40 -6.57 1.41
CA PRO A 66 -22.26 -6.70 2.85
C PRO A 66 -20.87 -7.26 3.22
N VAL A 67 -20.36 -6.83 4.37
CA VAL A 67 -19.16 -7.44 4.97
C VAL A 67 -19.54 -8.82 5.51
N ALA A 68 -18.79 -9.85 5.12
CA ALA A 68 -19.00 -11.21 5.59
C ALA A 68 -18.70 -11.33 7.09
N GLU A 69 -19.41 -12.23 7.76
CA GLU A 69 -19.14 -12.55 9.16
C GLU A 69 -17.71 -13.09 9.31
N GLY A 70 -16.97 -12.58 10.30
CA GLY A 70 -15.57 -12.97 10.55
C GLY A 70 -14.54 -12.41 9.56
N ALA A 71 -14.94 -11.56 8.60
CA ALA A 71 -14.00 -10.90 7.70
C ALA A 71 -12.99 -10.01 8.48
N PRO A 72 -11.75 -9.86 8.00
CA PRO A 72 -10.80 -8.90 8.56
C PRO A 72 -11.38 -7.48 8.60
N PRO A 73 -10.97 -6.62 9.55
CA PRO A 73 -11.60 -5.32 9.82
C PRO A 73 -11.30 -4.24 8.77
N TYR A 74 -11.08 -4.59 7.50
CA TYR A 74 -10.69 -3.67 6.43
C TYR A 74 -11.67 -2.51 6.25
N ALA A 75 -12.95 -2.80 6.09
CA ALA A 75 -13.95 -1.78 5.86
C ALA A 75 -14.10 -0.84 7.08
N SER A 76 -13.96 -1.37 8.30
CA SER A 76 -13.98 -0.53 9.51
C SER A 76 -12.74 0.36 9.62
N LEU A 77 -11.55 -0.14 9.28
CA LEU A 77 -10.32 0.66 9.31
C LEU A 77 -10.40 1.81 8.31
N GLN A 78 -10.91 1.56 7.11
CA GLN A 78 -11.11 2.60 6.10
C GLN A 78 -12.11 3.66 6.52
N ARG A 79 -13.28 3.25 7.05
CA ARG A 79 -14.27 4.19 7.58
C ARG A 79 -13.68 5.03 8.71
N LYS A 80 -12.91 4.43 9.62
CA LYS A 80 -12.24 5.14 10.71
C LYS A 80 -11.25 6.18 10.20
N ALA A 81 -10.43 5.82 9.21
CA ALA A 81 -9.46 6.75 8.62
C ALA A 81 -10.14 7.93 7.90
N LEU A 82 -11.20 7.67 7.13
CA LEU A 82 -11.97 8.71 6.45
C LEU A 82 -12.76 9.59 7.42
N ALA A 83 -13.25 9.04 8.53
CA ALA A 83 -13.95 9.79 9.57
C ALA A 83 -12.99 10.68 10.38
N ALA A 84 -11.77 10.21 10.65
CA ALA A 84 -10.74 11.00 11.30
C ALA A 84 -10.25 12.16 10.43
N ASN A 85 -10.42 12.06 9.10
CA ASN A 85 -9.90 13.02 8.13
C ASN A 85 -11.00 13.46 7.13
N PRO A 86 -12.02 14.19 7.61
CA PRO A 86 -13.19 14.55 6.81
C PRO A 86 -12.85 15.43 5.59
N GLY A 87 -11.76 16.21 5.66
CA GLY A 87 -11.31 17.07 4.56
C GLY A 87 -10.44 16.37 3.50
N THR A 88 -10.15 15.08 3.66
CA THR A 88 -9.30 14.32 2.74
C THR A 88 -10.15 13.46 1.79
N THR A 89 -9.84 13.52 0.49
CA THR A 89 -10.46 12.68 -0.55
C THR A 89 -10.00 11.22 -0.44
N LEU A 90 -8.68 11.00 -0.38
CA LEU A 90 -8.06 9.68 -0.26
C LEU A 90 -7.26 9.58 1.05
N ALA A 91 -7.70 8.79 2.01
CA ALA A 91 -7.03 8.65 3.31
C ALA A 91 -6.07 7.44 3.32
N PRO A 92 -4.79 7.58 3.68
CA PRO A 92 -3.90 6.42 3.88
C PRO A 92 -4.38 5.55 5.05
N VAL A 93 -4.39 4.23 4.86
CA VAL A 93 -4.92 3.28 5.87
C VAL A 93 -3.98 2.14 6.21
N ALA A 94 -3.18 1.69 5.25
CA ALA A 94 -2.19 0.64 5.43
C ALA A 94 -1.06 0.83 4.42
N TRP A 95 0.04 0.13 4.64
CA TRP A 95 1.19 0.19 3.75
C TRP A 95 1.94 -1.14 3.81
N VAL A 96 2.68 -1.42 2.74
CA VAL A 96 3.30 -2.72 2.51
C VAL A 96 4.75 -2.54 2.08
N VAL A 97 5.61 -3.37 2.65
CA VAL A 97 7.04 -3.40 2.37
C VAL A 97 7.39 -4.66 1.59
N ARG A 98 8.07 -4.50 0.46
CA ARG A 98 8.59 -5.57 -0.37
C ARG A 98 9.98 -5.98 0.07
N TYR A 99 10.21 -7.29 0.04
CA TYR A 99 11.53 -7.90 0.10
C TYR A 99 11.89 -8.54 -1.24
N GLY A 100 13.14 -8.35 -1.68
CA GLY A 100 13.63 -8.86 -2.96
C GLY A 100 13.78 -10.38 -3.00
N THR A 101 13.84 -11.06 -1.85
CA THR A 101 13.91 -12.52 -1.76
C THR A 101 12.90 -13.07 -0.76
N GLU A 102 12.45 -14.30 -1.00
CA GLU A 102 11.62 -15.07 -0.07
C GLU A 102 12.29 -15.23 1.29
N ASP A 103 13.61 -15.53 1.33
CA ASP A 103 14.35 -15.70 2.58
C ASP A 103 14.34 -14.42 3.43
N ALA A 104 14.48 -13.24 2.81
CA ALA A 104 14.42 -11.97 3.50
C ALA A 104 13.02 -11.70 4.08
N LEU A 105 11.95 -11.99 3.32
CA LEU A 105 10.57 -11.94 3.80
C LEU A 105 10.34 -12.86 5.00
N ARG A 106 10.83 -14.11 4.93
CA ARG A 106 10.68 -15.11 5.99
C ARG A 106 11.40 -14.66 7.26
N ALA A 107 12.63 -14.18 7.14
CA ALA A 107 13.38 -13.64 8.28
C ALA A 107 12.68 -12.44 8.93
N ALA A 108 12.10 -11.54 8.14
CA ALA A 108 11.32 -10.41 8.66
C ALA A 108 10.04 -10.87 9.38
N SER A 109 9.31 -11.81 8.79
CA SER A 109 8.07 -12.35 9.35
C SER A 109 8.31 -13.12 10.65
N GLU A 110 9.40 -13.87 10.73
CA GLU A 110 9.84 -14.58 11.94
C GLU A 110 10.13 -13.59 13.07
N ARG A 111 10.90 -12.53 12.82
CA ARG A 111 11.15 -11.46 13.81
C ARG A 111 9.86 -10.80 14.29
N ALA A 112 8.91 -10.60 13.39
CA ALA A 112 7.61 -10.03 13.72
C ALA A 112 6.70 -10.99 14.51
N GLY A 113 6.99 -12.29 14.52
CA GLY A 113 6.15 -13.33 15.12
C GLY A 113 4.91 -13.68 14.29
N TYR A 114 4.98 -13.53 12.96
CA TYR A 114 3.85 -13.80 12.05
C TYR A 114 4.20 -14.90 11.04
N PRO A 115 3.24 -15.76 10.67
CA PRO A 115 3.45 -16.72 9.60
C PRO A 115 3.55 -16.02 8.25
N VAL A 116 4.29 -16.64 7.33
CA VAL A 116 4.23 -16.31 5.90
C VAL A 116 3.15 -17.15 5.27
N VAL A 117 2.22 -16.49 4.56
CA VAL A 117 1.14 -17.13 3.81
C VAL A 117 1.38 -16.96 2.31
N ALA A 118 1.11 -18.01 1.55
CA ALA A 118 1.12 -17.94 0.09
C ALA A 118 -0.25 -17.50 -0.41
N VAL A 119 -0.28 -16.47 -1.24
CA VAL A 119 -1.49 -16.03 -1.94
C VAL A 119 -1.38 -16.48 -3.40
N PRO A 120 -2.32 -17.33 -3.88
CA PRO A 120 -2.27 -17.83 -5.25
C PRO A 120 -2.54 -16.71 -6.26
N ALA A 121 -2.16 -16.96 -7.51
CA ALA A 121 -2.58 -16.12 -8.62
C ALA A 121 -4.11 -16.14 -8.75
N GLU A 122 -4.71 -14.98 -9.03
CA GLU A 122 -6.12 -14.85 -9.32
C GLU A 122 -6.33 -14.25 -10.72
N PRO A 123 -6.99 -14.98 -11.64
CA PRO A 123 -7.30 -14.46 -12.97
C PRO A 123 -8.16 -13.19 -12.93
N PRO A 124 -8.04 -12.27 -13.91
CA PRO A 124 -7.15 -12.38 -15.07
C PRO A 124 -5.70 -11.95 -14.79
N ASN A 125 -5.45 -11.07 -13.81
CA ASN A 125 -4.22 -10.27 -13.77
C ASN A 125 -3.49 -10.24 -12.41
N ASN A 126 -3.87 -11.08 -11.43
CA ASN A 126 -3.18 -11.14 -10.14
C ASN A 126 -2.21 -12.32 -10.11
N ALA A 127 -0.96 -12.03 -9.80
CA ALA A 127 0.17 -12.95 -9.73
C ALA A 127 0.31 -13.43 -8.30
N PRO A 128 0.93 -14.61 -8.11
CA PRO A 128 1.11 -15.13 -6.78
C PRO A 128 2.14 -14.31 -6.02
N TYR A 129 1.92 -14.18 -4.72
CA TYR A 129 2.86 -13.53 -3.80
C TYR A 129 2.87 -14.23 -2.45
N LEU A 130 3.93 -13.99 -1.71
CA LEU A 130 4.02 -14.36 -0.31
C LEU A 130 3.73 -13.13 0.55
N MET A 131 2.98 -13.31 1.63
CA MET A 131 2.62 -12.24 2.54
C MET A 131 2.99 -12.61 3.97
N GLY A 132 3.60 -11.66 4.68
CA GLY A 132 3.94 -11.77 6.09
C GLY A 132 3.35 -10.61 6.89
N ALA A 133 3.39 -10.72 8.23
CA ALA A 133 2.90 -9.67 9.13
C ALA A 133 1.42 -9.27 8.91
N PHE A 134 0.64 -10.15 8.27
CA PHE A 134 -0.75 -9.86 7.98
C PHE A 134 -1.55 -9.65 9.27
N GLY A 135 -2.27 -8.54 9.35
CA GLY A 135 -3.06 -8.15 10.52
C GLY A 135 -2.32 -7.38 11.60
N ALA A 136 -0.99 -7.21 11.52
CA ALA A 136 -0.26 -6.37 12.47
C ALA A 136 -0.77 -4.91 12.49
N ALA A 137 -1.12 -4.40 11.30
CA ALA A 137 -1.64 -3.05 11.10
C ALA A 137 -3.05 -2.83 11.69
N PHE A 138 -3.78 -3.88 12.09
CA PHE A 138 -5.15 -3.72 12.61
C PHE A 138 -5.16 -3.02 13.97
N ASP A 139 -4.18 -3.34 14.81
CA ASP A 139 -4.02 -2.73 16.14
C ASP A 139 -2.87 -1.73 16.21
N ARG A 140 -1.89 -1.86 15.30
CA ARG A 140 -0.67 -1.03 15.25
C ARG A 140 -0.55 -0.42 13.85
N PRO A 141 -1.34 0.64 13.53
CA PRO A 141 -1.48 1.16 12.16
C PRO A 141 -0.17 1.67 11.55
N TRP A 142 0.86 1.88 12.36
CA TRP A 142 2.20 2.27 11.92
C TRP A 142 3.09 1.12 11.46
N LEU A 143 2.67 -0.14 11.62
CA LEU A 143 3.45 -1.28 11.17
C LEU A 143 3.02 -1.71 9.76
N PRO A 144 3.98 -1.93 8.83
CA PRO A 144 3.67 -2.43 7.51
C PRO A 144 3.37 -3.92 7.52
N MET A 145 2.62 -4.36 6.52
CA MET A 145 2.61 -5.75 6.09
C MET A 145 3.83 -6.03 5.19
N PHE A 146 4.19 -7.29 5.03
CA PHE A 146 5.33 -7.69 4.21
C PHE A 146 4.87 -8.45 2.97
N ILE A 147 5.55 -8.22 1.84
CA ILE A 147 5.28 -8.92 0.58
C ILE A 147 6.56 -9.38 -0.10
N HIS A 148 6.48 -10.52 -0.79
CA HIS A 148 7.44 -10.93 -1.81
C HIS A 148 6.67 -11.40 -3.04
N TRP A 149 6.87 -10.70 -4.17
CA TRP A 149 6.31 -11.09 -5.46
C TRP A 149 7.07 -12.29 -6.01
N THR A 150 6.35 -13.36 -6.35
CA THR A 150 6.99 -14.62 -6.79
C THR A 150 7.29 -14.66 -8.30
N ASN A 151 6.66 -13.77 -9.07
CA ASN A 151 6.89 -13.58 -10.50
C ASN A 151 8.13 -12.71 -10.76
N ALA A 152 8.80 -12.97 -11.88
CA ALA A 152 9.83 -12.08 -12.43
C ALA A 152 9.21 -11.20 -13.54
N PRO A 153 9.51 -9.90 -13.61
CA PRO A 153 10.20 -9.09 -12.60
C PRO A 153 9.33 -8.98 -11.33
N HIS A 154 9.93 -8.97 -10.14
CA HIS A 154 9.27 -8.95 -8.81
C HIS A 154 8.40 -7.71 -8.58
N MET A 155 7.35 -7.61 -9.38
CA MET A 155 6.54 -6.44 -9.63
C MET A 155 5.09 -6.83 -9.56
N PRO A 156 4.23 -5.90 -9.15
CA PRO A 156 2.80 -6.08 -9.31
C PRO A 156 2.48 -6.40 -10.78
N PRO A 157 1.78 -7.50 -11.04
CA PRO A 157 1.50 -8.04 -12.37
C PRO A 157 0.48 -7.25 -13.17
N THR A 158 -0.32 -6.40 -12.52
CA THR A 158 -1.30 -5.51 -13.17
C THR A 158 -0.67 -4.51 -14.14
N LEU A 159 0.65 -4.53 -14.28
CA LEU A 159 1.49 -3.58 -15.01
C LEU A 159 2.02 -4.13 -16.33
N ALA A 160 1.87 -5.44 -16.55
CA ALA A 160 2.31 -6.12 -17.76
C ALA A 160 1.25 -7.15 -18.19
N ASP A 161 0.09 -6.70 -18.68
CA ASP A 161 -0.51 -7.20 -19.94
C ASP A 161 -1.93 -6.67 -20.27
N ASP A 162 -2.27 -6.86 -21.55
CA ASP A 162 -3.51 -6.66 -22.34
C ASP A 162 -3.95 -5.25 -22.80
N HIS A 163 -3.51 -4.14 -22.19
CA HIS A 163 -3.93 -2.79 -22.61
C HIS A 163 -2.80 -1.82 -22.99
N GLY A 164 -1.54 -2.27 -22.98
CA GLY A 164 -0.40 -1.45 -23.39
C GLY A 164 -0.11 -0.23 -22.49
N ARG A 165 -0.73 -0.14 -21.31
CA ARG A 165 -0.51 0.95 -20.37
C ARG A 165 0.81 0.73 -19.63
N LYS A 166 1.78 1.62 -19.88
CA LYS A 166 3.03 1.66 -19.10
C LYS A 166 2.74 2.18 -17.69
N PRO A 167 3.52 1.76 -16.66
CA PRO A 167 3.46 2.39 -15.35
C PRO A 167 3.59 3.91 -15.44
N ASN A 168 2.92 4.64 -14.56
CA ASN A 168 3.13 6.08 -14.46
C ASN A 168 4.60 6.31 -14.04
N ALA A 169 5.29 7.21 -14.73
CA ALA A 169 6.69 7.52 -14.41
C ALA A 169 6.80 8.20 -13.03
N GLY A 170 7.66 7.68 -12.17
CA GLY A 170 7.91 8.22 -10.84
C GLY A 170 8.19 7.15 -9.78
N TRP A 171 8.17 7.58 -8.52
CA TRP A 171 8.24 6.73 -7.33
C TRP A 171 7.38 7.34 -6.20
N LEU A 172 7.03 6.50 -5.24
CA LEU A 172 6.25 6.81 -4.05
C LEU A 172 7.15 7.01 -2.83
N GLY A 173 6.91 8.09 -2.11
CA GLY A 173 7.34 8.29 -0.73
C GLY A 173 6.16 8.12 0.24
N LEU A 174 6.44 7.75 1.48
CA LEU A 174 5.44 7.65 2.54
C LEU A 174 5.96 8.29 3.83
N ASP A 175 5.18 9.20 4.40
CA ASP A 175 5.35 9.66 5.78
C ASP A 175 4.51 8.77 6.71
N VAL A 176 5.13 8.23 7.75
CA VAL A 176 4.46 7.38 8.77
C VAL A 176 4.72 7.93 10.16
N SER A 177 3.66 8.08 10.95
CA SER A 177 3.76 8.34 12.39
C SER A 177 3.90 7.02 13.16
N ALA A 178 5.06 6.77 13.77
CA ALA A 178 5.36 5.54 14.48
C ALA A 178 6.15 5.79 15.77
N PRO A 179 6.11 4.87 16.76
CA PRO A 179 7.02 4.94 17.88
C PRO A 179 8.47 4.82 17.40
N ASP A 180 9.38 5.46 18.10
CA ASP A 180 10.81 5.44 17.75
C ASP A 180 11.31 4.00 17.61
N ASP A 181 12.13 3.75 16.59
CA ASP A 181 12.70 2.45 16.21
C ASP A 181 11.70 1.31 15.91
N ALA A 182 10.38 1.54 16.01
CA ALA A 182 9.39 0.48 15.81
C ALA A 182 9.45 -0.09 14.38
N ILE A 183 9.54 0.77 13.37
CA ILE A 183 9.62 0.36 11.96
C ILE A 183 10.98 -0.29 11.67
N LEU A 184 12.07 0.28 12.17
CA LEU A 184 13.41 -0.26 11.97
C LEU A 184 13.53 -1.69 12.53
N GLY A 185 13.11 -1.90 13.77
CA GLY A 185 13.11 -3.21 14.41
C GLY A 185 12.16 -4.21 13.73
N TRP A 186 10.99 -3.73 13.30
CA TRP A 186 9.99 -4.56 12.62
C TRP A 186 10.47 -5.06 11.26
N CYS A 187 10.98 -4.16 10.43
CA CYS A 187 11.46 -4.50 9.08
C CYS A 187 12.86 -5.10 9.09
N GLY A 188 13.64 -4.94 10.18
CA GLY A 188 15.06 -5.28 10.24
C GLY A 188 15.96 -4.34 9.44
N GLY A 189 15.48 -3.13 9.16
CA GLY A 189 16.10 -2.12 8.30
C GLY A 189 15.12 -0.98 8.03
N GLU A 190 15.62 0.19 7.63
CA GLU A 190 14.77 1.29 7.21
C GLU A 190 14.22 1.02 5.81
N PRO A 191 12.89 0.96 5.61
CA PRO A 191 12.34 0.74 4.27
C PRO A 191 12.62 1.91 3.35
N ALA A 192 13.23 1.66 2.20
CA ALA A 192 13.46 2.70 1.20
C ALA A 192 12.12 3.32 0.75
N GLY A 193 12.08 4.65 0.68
CA GLY A 193 10.87 5.40 0.35
C GLY A 193 9.97 5.73 1.55
N VAL A 194 10.39 5.44 2.78
CA VAL A 194 9.61 5.72 4.00
C VAL A 194 10.34 6.73 4.89
N ARG A 195 9.62 7.74 5.34
CA ARG A 195 10.05 8.71 6.35
C ARG A 195 9.22 8.51 7.61
N VAL A 196 9.90 8.35 8.75
CA VAL A 196 9.24 8.12 10.05
C VAL A 196 9.19 9.41 10.84
N GLU A 197 8.02 9.73 11.38
CA GLU A 197 7.81 10.79 12.35
C GLU A 197 7.39 10.17 13.69
N SER A 198 7.92 10.65 14.82
CA SER A 198 7.57 10.12 16.14
C SER A 198 6.06 10.27 16.41
N GLY A 199 5.41 9.18 16.82
CA GLY A 199 3.99 9.16 17.19
C GLY A 199 3.38 7.77 17.12
N ASN A 200 2.09 7.66 16.80
CA ASN A 200 1.39 6.36 16.72
C ASN A 200 0.19 6.38 15.75
N ALA A 201 0.11 7.38 14.87
CA ALA A 201 -1.05 7.56 14.00
C ALA A 201 -1.05 6.62 12.79
N GLY A 202 0.12 6.07 12.41
CA GLY A 202 0.28 5.26 11.21
C GLY A 202 0.54 6.10 9.96
N PRO A 203 0.15 5.63 8.75
CA PRO A 203 0.46 6.32 7.50
C PRO A 203 -0.22 7.70 7.47
N LEU A 204 0.56 8.73 7.17
CA LEU A 204 0.11 10.12 7.16
C LEU A 204 -0.10 10.63 5.75
N ARG A 205 0.94 10.55 4.92
CA ARG A 205 0.97 11.20 3.63
C ARG A 205 1.76 10.38 2.64
N VAL A 206 1.22 10.26 1.44
CA VAL A 206 1.90 9.65 0.31
C VAL A 206 2.43 10.76 -0.59
N TRP A 207 3.69 10.66 -0.98
CA TRP A 207 4.33 11.58 -1.90
C TRP A 207 4.51 10.93 -3.25
N LEU A 208 4.01 11.58 -4.29
CA LEU A 208 4.26 11.21 -5.67
C LEU A 208 5.43 12.05 -6.19
N HIS A 209 6.54 11.38 -6.46
CA HIS A 209 7.72 11.99 -7.07
C HIS A 209 7.76 11.63 -8.56
N ARG A 210 7.83 12.64 -9.43
CA ARG A 210 7.97 12.46 -10.88
C ARG A 210 9.20 13.21 -11.37
N ASP A 211 9.86 12.67 -12.38
CA ASP A 211 11.05 13.29 -12.94
C ASP A 211 10.73 14.70 -13.47
N GLY A 212 11.46 15.70 -12.97
CA GLY A 212 11.30 17.09 -13.38
C GLY A 212 10.04 17.81 -12.87
N ALA A 213 9.31 17.23 -11.91
CA ALA A 213 8.14 17.87 -11.30
C ALA A 213 8.28 17.99 -9.78
N GLU A 214 7.63 19.00 -9.20
CA GLU A 214 7.49 19.13 -7.74
C GLU A 214 6.72 17.93 -7.16
N PRO A 215 7.17 17.35 -6.03
CA PRO A 215 6.46 16.26 -5.38
C PRO A 215 5.03 16.65 -5.02
N LYS A 216 4.06 15.82 -5.39
CA LYS A 216 2.64 16.01 -5.04
C LYS A 216 2.26 15.13 -3.86
N ALA A 217 1.55 15.68 -2.88
CA ALA A 217 1.02 14.94 -1.76
C ALA A 217 -0.35 14.33 -2.08
N ILE A 218 -0.58 13.11 -1.62
CA ILE A 218 -1.88 12.44 -1.54
C ILE A 218 -2.08 12.07 -0.07
N GLY A 219 -3.29 12.29 0.47
CA GLY A 219 -3.57 12.00 1.88
C GLY A 219 -3.65 13.23 2.74
N LEU A 220 -3.09 13.15 3.96
CA LEU A 220 -3.28 14.20 4.95
C LEU A 220 -2.50 15.48 4.59
N PRO A 221 -3.10 16.66 4.78
CA PRO A 221 -2.45 17.92 4.48
C PRO A 221 -1.19 18.12 5.33
N PRO A 222 -0.27 18.98 4.89
CA PRO A 222 0.58 19.83 5.69
C PRO A 222 0.40 19.82 7.20
N THR A 223 1.10 19.03 8.03
CA THR A 223 1.17 19.41 9.45
C THR A 223 2.07 20.64 9.50
N ILE A 224 1.48 21.82 9.63
CA ILE A 224 2.24 23.04 9.89
C ILE A 224 2.88 22.83 11.26
N ARG A 225 4.19 22.62 11.30
CA ARG A 225 4.98 22.58 12.53
C ARG A 225 5.26 24.00 13.01
#